data_AF-A0A1H7YI74-F1
#
_entry.id   AF-A0A1H7YI74-F1
#
_cell.length_a   1.000
_cell.length_b   1.000
_cell.length_c   1.000
_cell.angle_alpha   90.00
_cell.angle_beta   90.00
_cell.angle_gamma   90.00
#
_symmetry.space_group_name_H-M   'P 1'
#
loop_
_entity.id
_entity.type
_entity.pdbx_description
1 polymer ?
#
loop_
_entity_poly.entity_id
_entity_poly.type
_entity_poly.pdbx_seq_one_letter_code
_entity_poly.pdbx_strand_id
1 'polypeptide(L)'
;MSNLSEREEFRRRLGNIIKLFGQREELIRSQYNAAREAGTVPDSDAPADLLERPTRRFLIDGFLRELGWDPDDPARLSEEARSTAASGDRLYFDYLGIVPQTMFPVLLVEAKAFDTAPARRPRGAELDASGMVDLLVSAIGALKQGTEALPVTAEWAQWLKDLRTYVTSLNEHARSTLRRVVITAGRWIIAFQEPLAAFTDAGTVSREHIHCFTSLDNILLRCDELFDLLARDRLVNTLPLTLDLGQALQMIEPSSISAFYRGVVVVTTTSGARRKPYPTRSVYPAVIVLSGAQVFGIVDYESPPEEPPVATAFSAFLSALEARRAKLEERIAARFGLPRLEPSPIEAFPGFAPMRLRPHAVRTLVSAVTGSTAEILRSDLGEPTRHLVVPTGERTDGVPEYLVVTGRSSFYKAISPQGPECPFHFWKGARGIDASRSGPHLLRGSKSFTEDGEPRHCAHDDLRDLRQRRCHMAVLETHMCCRVCVFYSNCWESDGNRLPCPGITVP
;
A
#
# COMPACT_ATOMS: atom_id res chain seq x y z
N MET A 1 -11.39 19.02 13.15
CA MET A 1 -11.76 20.34 12.59
C MET A 1 -13.03 20.14 11.75
N SER A 2 -13.85 21.17 11.51
CA SER A 2 -15.03 21.01 10.65
C SER A 2 -14.60 20.88 9.18
N ASN A 3 -15.28 20.05 8.40
CA ASN A 3 -15.03 19.84 6.96
C ASN A 3 -15.05 21.16 6.14
N LEU A 4 -15.80 22.16 6.62
CA LEU A 4 -15.82 23.51 6.03
C LEU A 4 -14.48 24.26 6.23
N SER A 5 -13.85 24.12 7.40
CA SER A 5 -12.57 24.78 7.71
C SER A 5 -11.43 24.24 6.85
N GLU A 6 -11.43 22.95 6.52
CA GLU A 6 -10.39 22.31 5.70
C GLU A 6 -10.47 22.78 4.25
N ARG A 7 -11.69 22.88 3.69
CA ARG A 7 -11.92 23.36 2.31
C ARG A 7 -11.55 24.83 2.13
N GLU A 8 -11.88 25.68 3.10
CA GLU A 8 -11.48 27.09 3.08
C GLU A 8 -9.97 27.25 3.16
N GLU A 9 -9.30 26.45 4.00
CA GLU A 9 -7.86 26.45 4.09
C GLU A 9 -7.21 25.97 2.77
N PHE A 10 -7.71 24.89 2.19
CA PHE A 10 -7.26 24.39 0.89
C PHE A 10 -7.40 25.46 -0.20
N ARG A 11 -8.58 26.11 -0.32
CA ARG A 11 -8.82 27.20 -1.29
C ARG A 11 -7.79 28.31 -1.14
N ARG A 12 -7.55 28.77 0.09
CA ARG A 12 -6.59 29.85 0.39
C ARG A 12 -5.17 29.46 -0.02
N ARG A 13 -4.74 28.25 0.34
CA ARG A 13 -3.38 27.77 0.04
C ARG A 13 -3.18 27.51 -1.45
N LEU A 14 -4.18 26.94 -2.13
CA LEU A 14 -4.18 26.76 -3.59
C LEU A 14 -4.07 28.11 -4.33
N GLY A 15 -4.83 29.12 -3.91
CA GLY A 15 -4.73 30.48 -4.47
C GLY A 15 -3.33 31.08 -4.30
N ASN A 16 -2.67 30.85 -3.16
CA ASN A 16 -1.30 31.30 -2.94
C ASN A 16 -0.29 30.56 -3.83
N ILE A 17 -0.45 29.25 -4.01
CA ILE A 17 0.42 28.45 -4.91
C ILE A 17 0.32 28.97 -6.34
N ILE A 18 -0.91 29.17 -6.85
CA ILE A 18 -1.15 29.69 -8.20
C ILE A 18 -0.50 31.08 -8.37
N LYS A 19 -0.66 31.96 -7.39
CA LYS A 19 -0.07 33.30 -7.41
C LYS A 19 1.47 33.24 -7.44
N LEU A 20 2.08 32.43 -6.59
CA LEU A 20 3.54 32.28 -6.52
C LEU A 20 4.10 31.65 -7.80
N PHE A 21 3.38 30.67 -8.37
CA PHE A 21 3.76 30.09 -9.65
C PHE A 21 3.74 31.14 -10.77
N GLY A 22 2.69 31.96 -10.87
CA GLY A 22 2.61 33.02 -11.89
C GLY A 22 3.80 33.99 -11.84
N GLN A 23 4.23 34.40 -10.63
CA GLN A 23 5.43 35.23 -10.45
C GLN A 23 6.71 34.50 -10.90
N ARG A 24 6.79 33.19 -10.65
CA ARG A 24 7.96 32.37 -11.01
C ARG A 24 8.01 32.11 -12.51
N GLU A 25 6.86 31.86 -13.12
CA GLU A 25 6.69 31.68 -14.56
C GLU A 25 7.15 32.94 -15.30
N GLU A 26 6.67 34.11 -14.89
CA GLU A 26 7.05 35.40 -15.46
C GLU A 26 8.57 35.62 -15.38
N LEU A 27 9.19 35.30 -14.24
CA LEU A 27 10.64 35.39 -14.07
C LEU A 27 11.38 34.42 -15.01
N ILE A 28 10.95 33.16 -15.11
CA ILE A 28 11.59 32.15 -15.97
C ILE A 28 11.51 32.58 -17.44
N ARG A 29 10.33 33.03 -17.89
CA ARG A 29 10.15 33.53 -19.26
C ARG A 29 11.01 34.76 -19.53
N SER A 30 11.09 35.70 -18.57
CA SER A 30 11.92 36.90 -18.70
C SER A 30 13.42 36.55 -18.80
N GLN A 31 13.89 35.61 -17.97
CA GLN A 31 15.27 35.13 -18.01
C GLN A 31 15.59 34.43 -19.34
N TYR A 32 14.66 33.59 -19.83
CA TYR A 32 14.82 32.93 -21.13
C TYR A 32 14.86 33.93 -22.28
N ASN A 33 13.97 34.92 -22.29
CA ASN A 33 13.96 35.98 -23.30
C ASN A 33 15.25 36.79 -23.29
N ALA A 34 15.74 37.19 -22.11
CA ALA A 34 17.02 37.89 -21.98
C ALA A 34 18.21 37.03 -22.46
N ALA A 35 18.21 35.73 -22.16
CA ALA A 35 19.25 34.81 -22.61
C ALA A 35 19.23 34.62 -24.14
N ARG A 36 18.03 34.62 -24.74
CA ARG A 36 17.84 34.58 -26.20
C ARG A 36 18.33 35.88 -26.85
N GLU A 37 17.98 37.04 -26.30
CA GLU A 37 18.47 38.35 -26.76
C GLU A 37 20.00 38.48 -26.65
N ALA A 38 20.60 37.86 -25.63
CA ALA A 38 22.05 37.80 -25.45
C ALA A 38 22.75 36.75 -26.37
N GLY A 39 22.02 36.01 -27.20
CA GLY A 39 22.57 34.98 -28.08
C GLY A 39 23.12 33.75 -27.35
N THR A 40 22.77 33.56 -26.08
CA THR A 40 23.26 32.45 -25.24
C THR A 40 22.42 31.19 -25.35
N VAL A 41 21.27 31.27 -26.02
CA VAL A 41 20.37 30.15 -26.31
C VAL A 41 20.08 30.13 -27.82
N PRO A 42 20.13 28.97 -28.51
CA PRO A 42 19.81 28.88 -29.93
C PRO A 42 18.39 29.39 -30.25
N ASP A 43 18.24 30.11 -31.37
CA ASP A 43 16.96 30.66 -31.84
C ASP A 43 15.91 29.61 -32.22
N SER A 44 16.30 28.33 -32.30
CA SER A 44 15.49 27.31 -32.97
C SER A 44 14.36 26.69 -32.14
N ASP A 45 14.31 26.85 -30.81
CA ASP A 45 13.20 26.31 -30.02
C ASP A 45 13.00 27.14 -28.75
N ALA A 46 11.83 27.76 -28.58
CA ALA A 46 11.28 27.90 -27.23
C ALA A 46 11.10 26.47 -26.73
N PRO A 47 11.84 26.00 -25.70
CA PRO A 47 11.75 24.61 -25.33
C PRO A 47 10.30 24.36 -24.94
N ALA A 48 9.61 23.45 -25.65
CA ALA A 48 8.28 22.99 -25.24
C ALA A 48 8.29 22.53 -23.76
N ASP A 49 9.50 22.18 -23.27
CA ASP A 49 9.80 21.71 -21.93
C ASP A 49 10.27 22.81 -20.97
N LEU A 50 10.37 24.09 -21.39
CA LEU A 50 10.90 25.20 -20.58
C LEU A 50 10.19 25.26 -19.23
N LEU A 51 8.88 25.05 -19.26
CA LEU A 51 8.03 25.09 -18.09
C LEU A 51 7.67 23.72 -17.56
N GLU A 52 8.02 22.59 -18.18
CA GLU A 52 7.61 21.27 -17.68
C GLU A 52 8.10 21.02 -16.24
N ARG A 53 9.41 21.11 -16.00
CA ARG A 53 9.99 20.95 -14.66
C ARG A 53 9.51 22.02 -13.67
N PRO A 54 9.49 23.33 -14.02
CA PRO A 54 8.91 24.34 -13.15
C PRO A 54 7.44 24.10 -12.80
N THR A 55 6.61 23.65 -13.75
CA THR A 55 5.18 23.36 -13.55
C THR A 55 5.01 22.24 -12.54
N ARG A 56 5.76 21.16 -12.72
CA ARG A 56 5.81 20.05 -11.76
C ARG A 56 6.20 20.55 -10.36
N ARG A 57 7.38 21.18 -10.24
CA ARG A 57 7.96 21.53 -8.94
C ARG A 57 7.23 22.64 -8.18
N PHE A 58 6.72 23.65 -8.88
CA PHE A 58 6.21 24.87 -8.24
C PHE A 58 4.69 25.01 -8.28
N LEU A 59 3.99 24.23 -9.11
CA LEU A 59 2.53 24.25 -9.21
C LEU A 59 1.93 22.89 -8.82
N ILE A 60 2.28 21.81 -9.51
CA ILE A 60 1.69 20.49 -9.30
C ILE A 60 2.08 19.91 -7.94
N ASP A 61 3.36 19.94 -7.56
CA ASP A 61 3.84 19.49 -6.25
C ASP A 61 3.15 20.25 -5.11
N GLY A 62 2.98 21.57 -5.27
CA GLY A 62 2.27 22.42 -4.32
C GLY A 62 0.82 21.97 -4.15
N PHE A 63 0.12 21.79 -5.27
CA PHE A 63 -1.26 21.31 -5.29
C PHE A 63 -1.41 19.92 -4.65
N LEU A 64 -0.55 18.96 -5.01
CA LEU A 64 -0.59 17.61 -4.48
C LEU A 64 -0.32 17.60 -2.96
N ARG A 65 0.64 18.41 -2.49
CA ARG A 65 0.96 18.54 -1.07
C ARG A 65 -0.24 19.06 -0.26
N GLU A 66 -0.97 20.04 -0.78
CA GLU A 66 -2.18 20.56 -0.11
C GLU A 66 -3.35 19.58 -0.12
N LEU A 67 -3.38 18.63 -1.05
CA LEU A 67 -4.29 17.48 -1.03
C LEU A 67 -3.81 16.33 -0.13
N GLY A 68 -2.67 16.49 0.57
CA GLY A 68 -2.08 15.47 1.43
C GLY A 68 -1.21 14.43 0.70
N TRP A 69 -0.99 14.59 -0.61
CA TRP A 69 -0.07 13.80 -1.41
C TRP A 69 1.28 14.50 -1.48
N ASP A 70 2.13 14.27 -0.48
CA ASP A 70 3.43 14.97 -0.39
C ASP A 70 4.49 14.29 -1.27
N PRO A 71 5.01 14.96 -2.32
CA PRO A 71 6.07 14.40 -3.17
C PRO A 71 7.39 14.15 -2.42
N ASP A 72 7.60 14.84 -1.29
CA ASP A 72 8.79 14.65 -0.47
C ASP A 72 8.68 13.42 0.47
N ASP A 73 7.51 12.77 0.54
CA ASP A 73 7.25 11.54 1.31
C ASP A 73 6.95 10.35 0.37
N PRO A 74 7.93 9.47 0.08
CA PRO A 74 7.75 8.33 -0.83
C PRO A 74 6.78 7.27 -0.29
N ALA A 75 6.36 7.35 0.98
CA ALA A 75 5.29 6.50 1.52
C ALA A 75 3.87 7.03 1.17
N ARG A 76 3.77 8.26 0.65
CA ARG A 76 2.51 8.88 0.21
C ARG A 76 2.46 9.05 -1.30
N LEU A 77 3.55 9.52 -1.90
CA LEU A 77 3.63 9.82 -3.32
C LEU A 77 5.03 9.52 -3.85
N SER A 78 5.13 8.67 -4.87
CA SER A 78 6.40 8.42 -5.56
C SER A 78 6.41 9.17 -6.89
N GLU A 79 7.43 10.00 -7.09
CA GLU A 79 7.74 10.56 -8.42
C GLU A 79 8.43 9.52 -9.31
N GLU A 80 8.22 9.64 -10.63
CA GLU A 80 8.87 8.80 -11.66
C GLU A 80 8.77 7.29 -11.35
N ALA A 81 7.60 6.88 -10.85
CA ALA A 81 7.39 5.53 -10.38
C ALA A 81 7.50 4.54 -11.54
N ARG A 82 8.35 3.52 -11.36
CA ARG A 82 8.68 2.57 -12.43
C ARG A 82 7.64 1.47 -12.53
N SER A 83 7.25 1.16 -13.75
CA SER A 83 6.42 0.00 -14.09
C SER A 83 6.92 -0.66 -15.38
N THR A 84 6.33 -1.78 -15.75
CA THR A 84 6.66 -2.52 -16.98
C THR A 84 5.37 -2.78 -17.76
N ALA A 85 5.35 -2.40 -19.03
CA ALA A 85 4.24 -2.69 -19.93
C ALA A 85 4.13 -4.21 -20.21
N ALA A 86 3.00 -4.65 -20.75
CA ALA A 86 2.83 -6.04 -21.19
C ALA A 86 3.85 -6.45 -22.27
N SER A 87 4.37 -5.49 -23.04
CA SER A 87 5.44 -5.67 -24.02
C SER A 87 6.83 -5.89 -23.40
N GLY A 88 7.01 -5.60 -22.11
CA GLY A 88 8.32 -5.59 -21.44
C GLY A 88 9.00 -4.22 -21.39
N ASP A 89 8.41 -3.19 -22.01
CA ASP A 89 8.95 -1.84 -22.00
C ASP A 89 8.84 -1.17 -20.62
N ARG A 90 9.82 -0.35 -20.27
CA ARG A 90 9.80 0.43 -19.02
C ARG A 90 8.84 1.59 -19.14
N LEU A 91 7.94 1.71 -18.17
CA LEU A 91 7.02 2.83 -18.01
C LEU A 91 7.44 3.65 -16.78
N TYR A 92 7.22 4.96 -16.86
CA TYR A 92 7.45 5.89 -15.77
C TYR A 92 6.19 6.70 -15.57
N PHE A 93 5.59 6.60 -14.38
CA PHE A 93 4.47 7.45 -14.00
C PHE A 93 5.03 8.73 -13.38
N ASP A 94 4.53 9.90 -13.77
CA ASP A 94 5.02 11.16 -13.19
C ASP A 94 4.82 11.19 -11.68
N TYR A 95 3.61 10.85 -11.21
CA TYR A 95 3.32 10.67 -9.78
C TYR A 95 2.43 9.45 -9.52
N LEU A 96 2.79 8.68 -8.50
CA LEU A 96 2.03 7.52 -8.02
C LEU A 96 1.73 7.67 -6.52
N GLY A 97 0.48 7.97 -6.19
CA GLY A 97 -0.01 8.05 -4.82
C GLY A 97 -0.29 6.67 -4.26
N ILE A 98 0.29 6.36 -3.10
CA ILE A 98 0.26 5.01 -2.51
C ILE A 98 -0.29 5.00 -1.08
N VAL A 99 -0.74 3.81 -0.67
CA VAL A 99 -1.13 3.52 0.72
C VAL A 99 0.08 2.99 1.47
N PRO A 100 0.57 3.64 2.54
CA PRO A 100 1.80 3.26 3.24
C PRO A 100 1.83 1.80 3.70
N GLN A 101 0.67 1.29 4.13
CA GLN A 101 0.56 -0.08 4.61
C GLN A 101 0.76 -1.08 3.46
N THR A 102 0.09 -0.90 2.34
CA THR A 102 0.10 -1.92 1.28
C THR A 102 1.10 -1.63 0.16
N MET A 103 1.62 -0.40 0.13
CA MET A 103 2.38 0.19 -0.98
C MET A 103 1.62 0.11 -2.32
N PHE A 104 0.31 -0.11 -2.30
CA PHE A 104 -0.49 -0.19 -3.52
C PHE A 104 -0.94 1.19 -4.00
N PRO A 105 -1.04 1.38 -5.32
CA PRO A 105 -1.43 2.66 -5.90
C PRO A 105 -2.92 2.95 -5.68
N VAL A 106 -3.21 4.21 -5.40
CA VAL A 106 -4.56 4.76 -5.22
C VAL A 106 -4.81 5.95 -6.15
N LEU A 107 -3.77 6.73 -6.43
CA LEU A 107 -3.82 7.87 -7.34
C LEU A 107 -2.69 7.75 -8.36
N LEU A 108 -2.99 7.95 -9.63
CA LEU A 108 -1.99 8.18 -10.68
C LEU A 108 -2.17 9.60 -11.20
N VAL A 109 -1.09 10.37 -11.30
CA VAL A 109 -1.11 11.71 -11.90
C VAL A 109 -0.08 11.76 -13.02
N GLU A 110 -0.56 12.11 -14.22
CA GLU A 110 0.26 12.42 -15.39
C GLU A 110 0.37 13.94 -15.52
N ALA A 111 1.59 14.46 -15.56
CA ALA A 111 1.88 15.88 -15.67
C ALA A 111 2.21 16.27 -17.11
N LYS A 112 1.91 17.53 -17.43
CA LYS A 112 2.26 18.18 -18.71
C LYS A 112 2.80 19.58 -18.44
N ALA A 113 3.48 20.14 -19.43
CA ALA A 113 3.99 21.51 -19.36
C ALA A 113 2.83 22.52 -19.25
N PHE A 114 3.04 23.63 -18.55
CA PHE A 114 2.00 24.64 -18.31
C PHE A 114 1.31 25.13 -19.59
N ASP A 115 2.07 25.29 -20.68
CA ASP A 115 1.57 25.80 -21.96
C ASP A 115 0.72 24.78 -22.74
N THR A 116 0.69 23.52 -22.31
CA THR A 116 -0.09 22.46 -22.94
C THR A 116 -1.59 22.79 -22.93
N ALA A 117 -2.24 22.70 -24.09
CA ALA A 117 -3.67 22.99 -24.24
C ALA A 117 -4.56 21.86 -23.68
N PRO A 118 -5.72 22.19 -23.10
CA PRO A 118 -6.67 21.18 -22.65
C PRO A 118 -7.28 20.40 -23.82
N ALA A 119 -8.01 19.32 -23.51
CA ALA A 119 -8.60 18.45 -24.53
C ALA A 119 -9.57 19.20 -25.45
N ARG A 120 -9.36 19.08 -26.76
CA ARG A 120 -10.18 19.71 -27.79
C ARG A 120 -10.26 18.88 -29.07
N ARG A 121 -11.24 19.19 -29.90
CA ARG A 121 -11.38 18.58 -31.23
C ARG A 121 -10.28 19.07 -32.19
N PRO A 122 -9.84 18.28 -33.17
CA PRO A 122 -8.99 18.76 -34.25
C PRO A 122 -9.61 19.98 -34.92
N ARG A 123 -8.87 21.10 -34.98
CA ARG A 123 -9.33 22.39 -35.54
C ARG A 123 -10.59 22.96 -34.87
N GLY A 124 -10.97 22.48 -33.68
CA GLY A 124 -12.07 23.00 -32.89
C GLY A 124 -11.65 24.13 -31.96
N ALA A 125 -12.64 24.92 -31.53
CA ALA A 125 -12.50 25.91 -30.47
C ALA A 125 -12.23 25.25 -29.10
N GLU A 126 -11.84 26.06 -28.13
CA GLU A 126 -11.78 25.63 -26.73
C GLU A 126 -13.18 25.22 -26.23
N LEU A 127 -13.21 24.21 -25.38
CA LEU A 127 -14.43 23.65 -24.84
C LEU A 127 -14.57 24.08 -23.38
N ASP A 128 -15.80 24.30 -22.95
CA ASP A 128 -16.13 24.36 -21.54
C ASP A 128 -15.98 22.97 -20.88
N ALA A 129 -16.12 22.91 -19.55
CA ALA A 129 -15.98 21.66 -18.82
C ALA A 129 -16.95 20.57 -19.32
N SER A 130 -18.20 20.95 -19.62
CA SER A 130 -19.24 20.05 -20.11
C SER A 130 -18.90 19.42 -21.46
N GLY A 131 -18.55 20.25 -22.45
CA GLY A 131 -18.19 19.79 -23.79
C GLY A 131 -16.88 19.01 -23.81
N MET A 132 -15.94 19.33 -22.92
CA MET A 132 -14.71 18.57 -22.75
C MET A 132 -14.97 17.16 -22.20
N VAL A 133 -15.90 17.01 -21.24
CA VAL A 133 -16.33 15.70 -20.76
C VAL A 133 -16.92 14.87 -21.90
N ASP A 134 -17.83 15.42 -22.71
CA ASP A 134 -18.43 14.70 -23.85
C ASP A 134 -17.38 14.25 -24.86
N LEU A 135 -16.43 15.12 -25.15
CA LEU A 135 -15.31 14.82 -26.03
C LEU A 135 -14.49 13.63 -25.49
N LEU A 136 -14.15 13.64 -24.19
CA LEU A 136 -13.36 12.58 -23.56
C LEU A 136 -14.13 11.25 -23.47
N VAL A 137 -15.43 11.28 -23.14
CA VAL A 137 -16.29 10.08 -23.18
C VAL A 137 -16.26 9.46 -24.57
N SER A 138 -16.44 10.26 -25.61
CA SER A 138 -16.40 9.78 -26.99
C SER A 138 -15.01 9.25 -27.38
N ALA A 139 -13.94 9.93 -26.99
CA ALA A 139 -12.58 9.53 -27.34
C ALA A 139 -12.17 8.23 -26.64
N ILE A 140 -12.48 8.09 -25.35
CA ILE A 140 -12.17 6.87 -24.60
C ILE A 140 -13.06 5.72 -25.09
N GLY A 141 -14.34 5.97 -25.41
CA GLY A 141 -15.21 4.98 -26.03
C GLY A 141 -14.64 4.44 -27.35
N ALA A 142 -14.18 5.32 -28.24
CA ALA A 142 -13.53 4.94 -29.49
C ALA A 142 -12.20 4.19 -29.25
N LEU A 143 -11.40 4.62 -28.26
CA LEU A 143 -10.17 3.94 -27.87
C LEU A 143 -10.43 2.50 -27.38
N LYS A 144 -11.48 2.29 -26.59
CA LYS A 144 -11.88 0.95 -26.11
C LYS A 144 -12.32 0.03 -27.24
N GLN A 145 -12.92 0.59 -28.29
CA GLN A 145 -13.34 -0.14 -29.50
C GLN A 145 -12.17 -0.43 -30.46
N GLY A 146 -10.97 0.08 -30.18
CA GLY A 146 -9.80 -0.10 -31.06
C GLY A 146 -9.79 0.84 -32.27
N THR A 147 -10.57 1.91 -32.25
CA THR A 147 -10.60 2.90 -33.33
C THR A 147 -9.33 3.76 -33.31
N GLU A 148 -8.62 3.85 -34.44
CA GLU A 148 -7.39 4.64 -34.53
C GLU A 148 -7.64 6.16 -34.55
N ALA A 149 -8.69 6.60 -35.25
CA ALA A 149 -9.05 8.00 -35.38
C ALA A 149 -9.91 8.45 -34.19
N LEU A 150 -9.27 9.03 -33.18
CA LEU A 150 -9.97 9.60 -32.02
C LEU A 150 -10.46 11.03 -32.32
N PRO A 151 -11.58 11.49 -31.72
CA PRO A 151 -12.16 12.82 -31.95
C PRO A 151 -11.38 13.96 -31.28
N VAL A 152 -10.19 13.69 -30.74
CA VAL A 152 -9.29 14.63 -30.05
C VAL A 152 -8.06 14.93 -30.92
N THR A 153 -7.22 15.89 -30.52
CA THR A 153 -5.92 16.11 -31.18
C THR A 153 -5.02 14.88 -31.07
N ALA A 154 -4.03 14.75 -31.97
CA ALA A 154 -3.11 13.62 -31.98
C ALA A 154 -2.33 13.46 -30.67
N GLU A 155 -1.90 14.57 -30.06
CA GLU A 155 -1.25 14.59 -28.75
C GLU A 155 -2.15 14.01 -27.67
N TRP A 156 -3.40 14.48 -27.58
CA TRP A 156 -4.38 13.97 -26.63
C TRP A 156 -4.73 12.50 -26.88
N ALA A 157 -4.79 12.08 -28.15
CA ALA A 157 -4.99 10.68 -28.51
C ALA A 157 -3.85 9.80 -27.97
N GLN A 158 -2.61 10.29 -28.02
CA GLN A 158 -1.46 9.60 -27.44
C GLN A 158 -1.55 9.55 -25.92
N TRP A 159 -1.81 10.67 -25.24
CA TRP A 159 -1.90 10.67 -23.77
C TRP A 159 -3.01 9.76 -23.25
N LEU A 160 -4.16 9.67 -23.92
CA LEU A 160 -5.21 8.72 -23.54
C LEU A 160 -4.78 7.26 -23.71
N LYS A 161 -3.96 6.95 -24.73
CA LYS A 161 -3.36 5.62 -24.90
C LYS A 161 -2.33 5.32 -23.81
N ASP A 162 -1.52 6.32 -23.43
CA ASP A 162 -0.52 6.18 -22.37
C ASP A 162 -1.20 5.93 -21.03
N LEU A 163 -2.22 6.72 -20.67
CA LEU A 163 -3.03 6.49 -19.47
C LEU A 163 -3.68 5.11 -19.44
N ARG A 164 -4.24 4.65 -20.57
CA ARG A 164 -4.78 3.28 -20.66
C ARG A 164 -3.68 2.25 -20.42
N THR A 165 -2.52 2.44 -21.04
CA THR A 165 -1.35 1.56 -20.86
C THR A 165 -0.94 1.49 -19.40
N TYR A 166 -0.83 2.63 -18.73
CA TYR A 166 -0.49 2.73 -17.32
C TYR A 166 -1.49 1.99 -16.43
N VAL A 167 -2.79 2.19 -16.63
CA VAL A 167 -3.82 1.48 -15.85
C VAL A 167 -3.77 -0.02 -16.11
N THR A 168 -3.54 -0.44 -17.35
CA THR A 168 -3.48 -1.87 -17.71
C THR A 168 -2.20 -2.58 -17.26
N SER A 169 -1.08 -1.86 -17.14
CA SER A 169 0.21 -2.44 -16.72
C SER A 169 0.27 -2.78 -15.23
N LEU A 170 -0.62 -2.18 -14.42
CA LEU A 170 -0.77 -2.54 -13.02
C LEU A 170 -1.26 -3.99 -12.88
N ASN A 171 -0.69 -4.71 -11.91
CA ASN A 171 -1.17 -6.04 -11.54
C ASN A 171 -2.59 -5.97 -10.94
N GLU A 172 -3.25 -7.12 -10.81
CA GLU A 172 -4.64 -7.21 -10.36
C GLU A 172 -4.89 -6.51 -9.01
N HIS A 173 -3.97 -6.68 -8.06
CA HIS A 173 -4.08 -6.08 -6.74
C HIS A 173 -3.96 -4.55 -6.82
N ALA A 174 -2.97 -4.03 -7.54
CA ALA A 174 -2.74 -2.61 -7.74
C ALA A 174 -3.90 -1.94 -8.51
N ARG A 175 -4.50 -2.63 -9.48
CA ARG A 175 -5.71 -2.13 -10.17
C ARG A 175 -6.89 -2.01 -9.21
N SER A 176 -7.06 -2.99 -8.33
CA SER A 176 -8.18 -3.03 -7.42
C SER A 176 -8.19 -1.92 -6.35
N THR A 177 -7.02 -1.35 -6.06
CA THR A 177 -6.85 -0.23 -5.12
C THR A 177 -6.86 1.12 -5.81
N LEU A 178 -6.59 1.20 -7.11
CA LEU A 178 -6.59 2.46 -7.85
C LEU A 178 -7.98 3.11 -7.78
N ARG A 179 -8.02 4.36 -7.29
CA ARG A 179 -9.26 5.14 -7.12
C ARG A 179 -9.34 6.30 -8.09
N ARG A 180 -8.22 6.88 -8.49
CA ARG A 180 -8.19 8.05 -9.37
C ARG A 180 -7.05 7.96 -10.38
N VAL A 181 -7.32 8.42 -11.59
CA VAL A 181 -6.30 8.78 -12.57
C VAL A 181 -6.52 10.25 -12.91
N VAL A 182 -5.45 11.03 -12.92
CA VAL A 182 -5.47 12.47 -13.20
C VAL A 182 -4.47 12.76 -14.30
N ILE A 183 -4.84 13.63 -15.23
CA ILE A 183 -3.89 14.27 -16.15
C ILE A 183 -4.03 15.78 -16.01
N THR A 184 -2.91 16.49 -15.95
CA THR A 184 -2.91 17.92 -15.63
C THR A 184 -1.70 18.66 -16.21
N ALA A 185 -1.92 19.91 -16.59
CA ALA A 185 -0.86 20.90 -16.88
C ALA A 185 -0.76 21.97 -15.77
N GLY A 186 -1.37 21.71 -14.62
CA GLY A 186 -1.55 22.69 -13.53
C GLY A 186 -2.65 23.72 -13.82
N ARG A 187 -2.67 24.30 -15.04
CA ARG A 187 -3.71 25.27 -15.45
C ARG A 187 -5.07 24.65 -15.78
N TRP A 188 -5.09 23.35 -16.09
CA TRP A 188 -6.29 22.55 -16.26
C TRP A 188 -6.05 21.19 -15.60
N ILE A 189 -7.12 20.55 -15.11
CA ILE A 189 -7.08 19.25 -14.45
C ILE A 189 -8.20 18.39 -15.02
N ILE A 190 -7.90 17.15 -15.42
CA ILE A 190 -8.89 16.15 -15.78
C ILE A 190 -8.72 14.96 -14.84
N ALA A 191 -9.78 14.61 -14.12
CA ALA A 191 -9.79 13.53 -13.16
C ALA A 191 -10.83 12.45 -13.53
N PHE A 192 -10.37 11.21 -13.59
CA PHE A 192 -11.17 10.02 -13.81
C PHE A 192 -11.48 9.35 -12.47
N GLN A 193 -12.76 9.42 -12.05
CA GLN A 193 -13.24 8.88 -10.79
C GLN A 193 -13.23 7.34 -10.76
N GLU A 194 -13.46 6.71 -11.91
CA GLU A 194 -13.48 5.25 -12.08
C GLU A 194 -12.52 4.82 -13.19
N PRO A 195 -11.20 4.75 -12.92
CA PRO A 195 -10.21 4.54 -13.96
C PRO A 195 -10.32 3.18 -14.65
N LEU A 196 -10.74 2.13 -13.93
CA LEU A 196 -11.00 0.81 -14.54
C LEU A 196 -12.21 0.86 -15.48
N ALA A 197 -13.32 1.43 -15.04
CA ALA A 197 -14.50 1.59 -15.90
C ALA A 197 -14.19 2.45 -17.15
N ALA A 198 -13.36 3.49 -16.97
CA ALA A 198 -12.92 4.36 -18.05
C ALA A 198 -12.02 3.62 -19.05
N PHE A 199 -10.96 2.95 -18.60
CA PHE A 199 -9.89 2.49 -19.49
C PHE A 199 -9.82 0.97 -19.74
N THR A 200 -10.37 0.14 -18.85
CA THR A 200 -10.24 -1.33 -18.91
C THR A 200 -11.54 -2.07 -19.16
N ASP A 201 -12.61 -1.74 -18.45
CA ASP A 201 -13.80 -2.59 -18.39
C ASP A 201 -14.59 -2.57 -19.70
N ALA A 202 -15.26 -3.67 -20.05
CA ALA A 202 -16.16 -3.68 -21.20
C ALA A 202 -17.41 -2.83 -20.89
N GLY A 203 -17.60 -1.72 -21.62
CA GLY A 203 -18.78 -0.85 -21.43
C GLY A 203 -18.57 0.60 -21.86
N THR A 204 -19.66 1.37 -21.85
CA THR A 204 -19.64 2.82 -22.11
C THR A 204 -19.05 3.57 -20.92
N VAL A 205 -18.24 4.60 -21.21
CA VAL A 205 -17.68 5.45 -20.17
C VAL A 205 -18.78 6.35 -19.62
N SER A 206 -18.98 6.34 -18.29
CA SER A 206 -19.95 7.23 -17.67
C SER A 206 -19.44 8.66 -17.67
N ARG A 207 -20.30 9.58 -18.13
CA ARG A 207 -20.07 11.03 -18.08
C ARG A 207 -19.80 11.51 -16.65
N GLU A 208 -20.49 10.93 -15.67
CA GLU A 208 -20.42 11.32 -14.26
C GLU A 208 -19.08 10.96 -13.60
N HIS A 209 -18.25 10.14 -14.26
CA HIS A 209 -16.96 9.72 -13.73
C HIS A 209 -15.77 10.49 -14.32
N ILE A 210 -16.01 11.53 -15.13
CA ILE A 210 -14.98 12.39 -15.70
C ILE A 210 -15.22 13.83 -15.23
N HIS A 211 -14.26 14.39 -14.51
CA HIS A 211 -14.31 15.76 -14.02
C HIS A 211 -13.25 16.60 -14.74
N CYS A 212 -13.70 17.61 -15.48
CA CYS A 212 -12.83 18.53 -16.20
C CYS A 212 -12.83 19.90 -15.52
N PHE A 213 -11.64 20.39 -15.18
CA PHE A 213 -11.38 21.75 -14.73
C PHE A 213 -10.55 22.44 -15.81
N THR A 214 -11.12 23.43 -16.49
CA THR A 214 -10.59 23.90 -17.79
C THR A 214 -9.63 25.08 -17.68
N SER A 215 -9.55 25.74 -16.53
CA SER A 215 -8.68 26.89 -16.26
C SER A 215 -8.38 27.03 -14.76
N LEU A 216 -7.40 27.85 -14.40
CA LEU A 216 -7.08 28.18 -12.99
C LEU A 216 -8.29 28.81 -12.27
N ASP A 217 -9.03 29.69 -12.94
CA ASP A 217 -10.25 30.28 -12.38
C ASP A 217 -11.33 29.22 -12.17
N ASN A 218 -11.48 28.27 -13.09
CA ASN A 218 -12.42 27.17 -12.94
C ASN A 218 -12.03 26.23 -11.79
N ILE A 219 -10.72 25.99 -11.61
CA ILE A 219 -10.15 25.22 -10.49
C ILE A 219 -10.47 25.91 -9.17
N LEU A 220 -10.23 27.23 -9.06
CA LEU A 220 -10.50 27.99 -7.83
C LEU A 220 -12.00 28.08 -7.52
N LEU A 221 -12.84 28.26 -8.54
CA LEU A 221 -14.30 28.30 -8.40
C LEU A 221 -14.86 26.96 -7.90
N ARG A 222 -14.31 25.85 -8.38
CA ARG A 222 -14.75 24.48 -8.06
C ARG A 222 -13.77 23.75 -7.13
N CYS A 223 -13.01 24.48 -6.32
CA CYS A 223 -11.96 23.87 -5.50
C CYS A 223 -12.49 22.86 -4.47
N ASP A 224 -13.73 23.03 -3.99
CA ASP A 224 -14.33 22.12 -3.03
C ASP A 224 -14.63 20.76 -3.68
N GLU A 225 -15.07 20.76 -4.94
CA GLU A 225 -15.23 19.54 -5.74
C GLU A 225 -13.89 18.86 -5.98
N LEU A 226 -12.86 19.64 -6.34
CA LEU A 226 -11.51 19.13 -6.55
C LEU A 226 -10.93 18.49 -5.28
N PHE A 227 -11.13 19.13 -4.12
CA PHE A 227 -10.72 18.62 -2.82
C PHE A 227 -11.43 17.30 -2.51
N ASP A 228 -12.77 17.26 -2.60
CA ASP A 228 -13.54 16.05 -2.33
C ASP A 228 -13.16 14.89 -3.28
N LEU A 229 -12.77 15.22 -4.52
CA LEU A 229 -12.40 14.23 -5.53
C LEU A 229 -11.01 13.62 -5.31
N LEU A 230 -10.04 14.41 -4.85
CA LEU A 230 -8.61 14.06 -4.89
C LEU A 230 -7.88 14.08 -3.54
N ALA A 231 -8.45 14.67 -2.50
CA ALA A 231 -7.79 14.72 -1.19
C ALA A 231 -7.49 13.31 -0.66
N ARG A 232 -6.29 13.12 -0.13
CA ARG A 232 -5.77 11.81 0.25
C ARG A 232 -6.64 11.12 1.29
N ASP A 233 -7.15 11.86 2.26
CA ASP A 233 -8.06 11.39 3.31
C ASP A 233 -9.45 10.96 2.81
N ARG A 234 -9.84 11.37 1.60
CA ARG A 234 -11.05 10.90 0.91
C ARG A 234 -10.82 9.61 0.13
N LEU A 235 -9.59 9.36 -0.30
CA LEU A 235 -9.23 8.23 -1.16
C LEU A 235 -8.58 7.07 -0.39
N VAL A 236 -7.93 7.37 0.73
CA VAL A 236 -7.18 6.42 1.55
C VAL A 236 -7.72 6.47 2.97
N ASN A 237 -7.85 5.31 3.60
CA ASN A 237 -8.02 5.29 5.05
C ASN A 237 -6.72 5.77 5.71
N THR A 238 -6.71 7.01 6.17
CA THR A 238 -5.54 7.63 6.79
C THR A 238 -5.41 7.33 8.28
N LEU A 239 -6.39 6.63 8.87
CA LEU A 239 -6.31 6.24 10.27
C LEU A 239 -5.13 5.28 10.46
N PRO A 240 -4.24 5.55 11.43
CA PRO A 240 -3.13 4.66 11.71
C PRO A 240 -3.65 3.29 12.14
N LEU A 241 -2.98 2.23 11.66
CA LEU A 241 -3.32 0.87 12.03
C LEU A 241 -3.03 0.61 13.50
N THR A 242 -1.98 1.24 14.03
CA THR A 242 -1.52 1.11 15.40
C THR A 242 -1.68 2.44 16.13
N LEU A 243 -2.20 2.39 17.36
CA LEU A 243 -2.50 3.54 18.19
C LEU A 243 -1.86 3.35 19.57
N ASP A 244 -1.34 4.42 20.16
CA ASP A 244 -1.15 4.41 21.61
C ASP A 244 -2.50 4.50 22.35
N LEU A 245 -2.50 4.27 23.66
CA LEU A 245 -3.74 4.28 24.45
C LEU A 245 -4.44 5.65 24.43
N GLY A 246 -3.70 6.75 24.40
CA GLY A 246 -4.27 8.10 24.36
C GLY A 246 -4.99 8.37 23.04
N GLN A 247 -4.37 7.99 21.91
CA GLN A 247 -4.96 8.06 20.57
C GLN A 247 -6.18 7.15 20.46
N ALA A 248 -6.09 5.91 20.97
CA ALA A 248 -7.20 4.96 20.96
C ALA A 248 -8.45 5.52 21.66
N LEU A 249 -8.28 6.19 22.80
CA LEU A 249 -9.40 6.81 23.53
C LEU A 249 -10.05 7.98 22.78
N GLN A 250 -9.33 8.63 21.87
CA GLN A 250 -9.87 9.72 21.04
C GLN A 250 -10.60 9.22 19.80
N MET A 251 -10.22 8.03 19.31
CA MET A 251 -10.63 7.53 18.00
C MET A 251 -11.62 6.37 18.04
N ILE A 252 -11.60 5.56 19.10
CA ILE A 252 -12.40 4.35 19.20
C ILE A 252 -13.50 4.57 20.24
N GLU A 253 -14.75 4.51 19.79
CA GLU A 253 -15.89 4.53 20.70
C GLU A 253 -16.00 3.16 21.41
N PRO A 254 -15.99 3.09 22.75
CA PRO A 254 -16.02 1.80 23.46
C PRO A 254 -17.21 0.90 23.07
N SER A 255 -18.37 1.51 22.82
CA SER A 255 -19.62 0.83 22.43
C SER A 255 -19.54 0.15 21.05
N SER A 256 -18.61 0.59 20.19
CA SER A 256 -18.44 0.10 18.82
C SER A 256 -17.49 -1.09 18.71
N ILE A 257 -16.81 -1.44 19.81
CA ILE A 257 -15.88 -2.56 19.85
C ILE A 257 -16.66 -3.88 19.91
N SER A 258 -16.49 -4.69 18.88
CA SER A 258 -17.19 -5.98 18.72
C SER A 258 -16.34 -7.18 19.15
N ALA A 259 -15.02 -7.07 19.10
CA ALA A 259 -14.11 -8.13 19.52
C ALA A 259 -12.72 -7.59 19.88
N PHE A 260 -12.03 -8.35 20.75
CA PHE A 260 -10.65 -8.15 21.15
C PHE A 260 -9.81 -9.36 20.74
N TYR A 261 -8.56 -9.12 20.33
CA TYR A 261 -7.57 -10.16 20.09
C TYR A 261 -6.23 -9.69 20.66
N ARG A 262 -5.35 -10.62 21.00
CA ARG A 262 -3.96 -10.30 21.32
C ARG A 262 -3.17 -10.16 20.03
N GLY A 263 -2.12 -9.37 20.11
CA GLY A 263 -1.14 -9.23 19.06
C GLY A 263 0.16 -8.64 19.55
N VAL A 264 1.07 -8.41 18.62
CA VAL A 264 2.33 -7.72 18.86
C VAL A 264 2.69 -6.84 17.67
N VAL A 265 3.34 -5.71 17.91
CA VAL A 265 4.10 -5.01 16.88
C VAL A 265 5.54 -5.48 16.92
N VAL A 266 6.11 -5.79 15.77
CA VAL A 266 7.46 -6.32 15.62
C VAL A 266 8.26 -5.42 14.68
N VAL A 267 9.43 -4.99 15.15
CA VAL A 267 10.40 -4.25 14.35
C VAL A 267 11.76 -4.90 14.50
N THR A 268 12.52 -5.01 13.40
CA THR A 268 13.88 -5.57 13.42
C THR A 268 14.88 -4.55 12.91
N THR A 269 15.50 -3.81 13.82
CA THR A 269 16.49 -2.77 13.52
C THR A 269 17.91 -3.31 13.55
N THR A 270 18.87 -2.49 13.10
CA THR A 270 20.29 -2.78 13.27
C THR A 270 20.81 -2.00 14.47
N SER A 271 21.38 -2.71 15.45
CA SER A 271 21.97 -2.15 16.66
C SER A 271 23.47 -2.44 16.72
N GLY A 272 24.16 -1.86 17.70
CA GLY A 272 25.59 -2.07 17.94
C GLY A 272 26.50 -1.04 17.27
N ALA A 273 27.80 -1.20 17.47
CA ALA A 273 28.80 -0.30 16.89
C ALA A 273 28.88 -0.47 15.37
N ARG A 274 29.22 0.60 14.63
CA ARG A 274 29.33 0.59 13.15
C ARG A 274 30.18 -0.56 12.57
N ARG A 275 31.20 -1.03 13.32
CA ARG A 275 32.09 -2.14 12.91
C ARG A 275 31.62 -3.53 13.34
N LYS A 276 30.58 -3.61 14.17
CA LYS A 276 29.98 -4.85 14.65
C LYS A 276 28.46 -4.67 14.82
N PRO A 277 27.74 -4.37 13.72
CA PRO A 277 26.30 -4.29 13.76
C PRO A 277 25.69 -5.68 14.01
N TYR A 278 24.57 -5.72 14.72
CA TYR A 278 23.78 -6.93 14.91
C TYR A 278 22.29 -6.59 14.89
N PRO A 279 21.43 -7.48 14.38
CA PRO A 279 20.00 -7.21 14.33
C PRO A 279 19.43 -7.26 15.76
N THR A 280 18.52 -6.34 16.05
CA THR A 280 17.73 -6.33 17.29
C THR A 280 16.26 -6.38 16.93
N ARG A 281 15.53 -7.32 17.51
CA ARG A 281 14.09 -7.44 17.28
C ARG A 281 13.33 -7.01 18.53
N SER A 282 12.68 -5.86 18.43
CA SER A 282 11.83 -5.32 19.48
C SER A 282 10.39 -5.78 19.27
N VAL A 283 9.73 -6.22 20.35
CA VAL A 283 8.38 -6.80 20.30
C VAL A 283 7.45 -6.07 21.26
N TYR A 284 6.61 -5.18 20.75
CA TYR A 284 5.67 -4.41 21.56
C TYR A 284 4.37 -5.18 21.74
N PRO A 285 3.85 -5.36 22.96
CA PRO A 285 2.55 -5.97 23.17
C PRO A 285 1.45 -5.09 22.56
N ALA A 286 0.47 -5.72 21.91
CA ALA A 286 -0.66 -5.04 21.31
C ALA A 286 -1.98 -5.74 21.67
N VAL A 287 -3.03 -4.94 21.83
CA VAL A 287 -4.42 -5.40 21.88
C VAL A 287 -5.10 -4.98 20.59
N ILE A 288 -5.52 -5.95 19.80
CA ILE A 288 -6.20 -5.71 18.54
C ILE A 288 -7.69 -5.57 18.84
N VAL A 289 -8.29 -4.48 18.39
CA VAL A 289 -9.72 -4.20 18.54
C VAL A 289 -10.39 -4.16 17.18
N LEU A 290 -11.55 -4.80 17.11
CA LEU A 290 -12.47 -4.70 15.99
C LEU A 290 -13.55 -3.68 16.32
N SER A 291 -13.48 -2.52 15.68
CA SER A 291 -14.40 -1.39 15.91
C SER A 291 -15.18 -1.12 14.63
N GLY A 292 -16.47 -1.48 14.62
CA GLY A 292 -17.27 -1.50 13.40
C GLY A 292 -16.67 -2.40 12.31
N ALA A 293 -16.29 -1.82 11.17
CA ALA A 293 -15.64 -2.53 10.05
C ALA A 293 -14.10 -2.38 10.02
N GLN A 294 -13.51 -1.74 11.04
CA GLN A 294 -12.09 -1.42 11.09
C GLN A 294 -11.36 -2.24 12.16
N VAL A 295 -10.07 -2.42 11.93
CA VAL A 295 -9.14 -3.11 12.84
C VAL A 295 -8.10 -2.10 13.29
N PHE A 296 -7.88 -2.02 14.59
CA PHE A 296 -6.81 -1.22 15.18
C PHE A 296 -5.98 -2.08 16.13
N GLY A 297 -4.67 -1.85 16.20
CA GLY A 297 -3.81 -2.34 17.27
C GLY A 297 -3.57 -1.23 18.29
N ILE A 298 -4.02 -1.40 19.53
CA ILE A 298 -3.64 -0.53 20.64
C ILE A 298 -2.32 -1.07 21.20
N VAL A 299 -1.25 -0.29 21.12
CA VAL A 299 0.13 -0.75 21.36
C VAL A 299 0.73 -0.01 22.55
N ASP A 300 1.48 -0.74 23.37
CA ASP A 300 2.35 -0.14 24.38
C ASP A 300 3.75 0.05 23.80
N TYR A 301 4.06 1.27 23.35
CA TYR A 301 5.37 1.61 22.78
C TYR A 301 6.46 1.83 23.85
N GLU A 302 6.15 1.68 25.15
CA GLU A 302 7.11 1.89 26.22
C GLU A 302 8.10 0.72 26.36
N SER A 303 9.39 1.00 26.09
CA SER A 303 10.54 0.13 26.35
C SER A 303 10.33 -1.35 25.99
N PRO A 304 10.30 -1.74 24.70
CA PRO A 304 9.93 -3.09 24.29
C PRO A 304 10.85 -4.17 24.87
N PRO A 305 10.34 -5.38 25.16
CA PRO A 305 11.20 -6.53 25.34
C PRO A 305 11.83 -6.88 23.98
N GLU A 306 13.11 -7.22 24.00
CA GLU A 306 13.83 -7.66 22.81
C GLU A 306 13.81 -9.18 22.72
N GLU A 307 13.52 -9.73 21.54
CA GLU A 307 13.60 -11.17 21.30
C GLU A 307 15.05 -11.61 21.51
N PRO A 308 15.34 -12.53 22.45
CA PRO A 308 16.71 -12.92 22.73
C PRO A 308 17.22 -13.84 21.62
N PRO A 309 18.50 -13.68 21.20
CA PRO A 309 19.10 -14.58 20.20
C PRO A 309 19.30 -16.00 20.76
N VAL A 310 19.46 -16.15 22.08
CA VAL A 310 19.74 -17.45 22.72
C VAL A 310 18.46 -18.12 23.20
N ALA A 311 18.30 -19.40 22.87
CA ALA A 311 17.09 -20.15 23.19
C ALA A 311 16.78 -20.25 24.70
N THR A 312 17.80 -20.25 25.56
CA THR A 312 17.64 -20.35 27.02
C THR A 312 16.97 -19.13 27.65
N ALA A 313 17.13 -17.95 27.07
CA ALA A 313 16.52 -16.71 27.55
C ALA A 313 15.08 -16.50 27.04
N PHE A 314 14.61 -17.34 26.11
CA PHE A 314 13.33 -17.15 25.42
C PHE A 314 12.11 -17.27 26.35
N SER A 315 12.16 -18.16 27.34
CA SER A 315 11.08 -18.31 28.34
C SER A 315 10.92 -17.06 29.21
N ALA A 316 12.04 -16.47 29.64
CA ALA A 316 12.04 -15.22 30.40
C ALA A 316 11.50 -14.05 29.56
N PHE A 317 11.88 -13.98 28.29
CA PHE A 317 11.34 -13.00 27.33
C PHE A 317 9.81 -13.11 27.20
N LEU A 318 9.27 -14.32 27.00
CA LEU A 318 7.82 -14.51 26.89
C LEU A 318 7.08 -14.14 28.18
N SER A 319 7.67 -14.46 29.33
CA SER A 319 7.10 -14.08 30.64
C SER A 319 7.05 -12.56 30.82
N ALA A 320 8.10 -11.86 30.39
CA ALA A 320 8.15 -10.39 30.43
C ALA A 320 7.15 -9.75 29.46
N LEU A 321 7.01 -10.30 28.25
CA LEU A 321 6.02 -9.86 27.26
C LEU A 321 4.60 -10.06 27.78
N GLU A 322 4.32 -11.22 28.38
CA GLU A 322 3.02 -11.55 28.96
C GLU A 322 2.63 -10.60 30.10
N ALA A 323 3.57 -10.31 31.01
CA ALA A 323 3.33 -9.37 32.10
C ALA A 323 3.02 -7.95 31.59
N ARG A 324 3.70 -7.49 30.54
CA ARG A 324 3.44 -6.18 29.94
C ARG A 324 2.10 -6.14 29.20
N ARG A 325 1.78 -7.20 28.46
CA ARG A 325 0.49 -7.36 27.80
C ARG A 325 -0.67 -7.33 28.80
N ALA A 326 -0.53 -8.02 29.94
CA ALA A 326 -1.54 -8.00 31.00
C ALA A 326 -1.78 -6.58 31.55
N LYS A 327 -0.71 -5.82 31.78
CA LYS A 327 -0.81 -4.40 32.18
C LYS A 327 -1.49 -3.53 31.12
N LEU A 328 -1.18 -3.74 29.85
CA LEU A 328 -1.82 -3.03 28.74
C LEU A 328 -3.33 -3.34 28.68
N GLU A 329 -3.70 -4.62 28.77
CA GLU A 329 -5.12 -5.04 28.80
C GLU A 329 -5.88 -4.43 29.98
N GLU A 330 -5.27 -4.40 31.17
CA GLU A 330 -5.85 -3.77 32.37
C GLU A 330 -6.04 -2.25 32.17
N ARG A 331 -5.03 -1.55 31.64
CA ARG A 331 -5.10 -0.12 31.33
C ARG A 331 -6.21 0.17 30.31
N ILE A 332 -6.31 -0.61 29.24
CA ILE A 332 -7.36 -0.45 28.23
C ILE A 332 -8.72 -0.69 28.87
N ALA A 333 -8.92 -1.79 29.59
CA ALA A 333 -10.19 -2.09 30.24
C ALA A 333 -10.63 -0.94 31.16
N ALA A 334 -9.74 -0.49 32.05
CA ALA A 334 -10.03 0.60 32.97
C ALA A 334 -10.36 1.92 32.27
N ARG A 335 -9.65 2.27 31.19
CA ARG A 335 -9.81 3.56 30.50
C ARG A 335 -10.99 3.58 29.53
N PHE A 336 -11.33 2.45 28.92
CA PHE A 336 -12.52 2.29 28.07
C PHE A 336 -13.80 2.00 28.90
N GLY A 337 -13.69 1.84 30.23
CA GLY A 337 -14.83 1.53 31.10
C GLY A 337 -15.37 0.11 30.92
N LEU A 338 -14.51 -0.82 30.50
CA LEU A 338 -14.85 -2.22 30.27
C LEU A 338 -14.51 -3.06 31.51
N PRO A 339 -15.35 -4.04 31.89
CA PRO A 339 -15.11 -4.85 33.09
C PRO A 339 -13.85 -5.72 32.95
N ARG A 340 -13.61 -6.27 31.75
CA ARG A 340 -12.41 -7.03 31.39
C ARG A 340 -12.31 -7.17 29.87
N LEU A 341 -11.09 -7.36 29.36
CA LEU A 341 -10.86 -7.78 27.98
C LEU A 341 -10.74 -9.30 27.90
N GLU A 342 -11.61 -9.93 27.10
CA GLU A 342 -11.55 -11.36 26.83
C GLU A 342 -11.14 -11.58 25.36
N PRO A 343 -9.91 -12.01 25.10
CA PRO A 343 -9.41 -12.18 23.74
C PRO A 343 -10.09 -13.36 23.03
N SER A 344 -10.50 -13.08 21.80
CA SER A 344 -11.12 -14.03 20.88
C SER A 344 -10.08 -14.98 20.28
N PRO A 345 -10.48 -16.21 19.91
CA PRO A 345 -9.61 -17.15 19.23
C PRO A 345 -9.20 -16.61 17.85
N ILE A 346 -8.04 -17.02 17.33
CA ILE A 346 -7.49 -16.49 16.06
C ILE A 346 -8.40 -16.81 14.87
N GLU A 347 -9.11 -17.95 14.93
CA GLU A 347 -10.03 -18.43 13.91
C GLU A 347 -11.25 -17.49 13.74
N ALA A 348 -11.60 -16.74 14.79
CA ALA A 348 -12.67 -15.75 14.77
C ALA A 348 -12.23 -14.40 14.17
N PHE A 349 -10.91 -14.17 14.04
CA PHE A 349 -10.41 -12.95 13.43
C PHE A 349 -10.74 -12.95 11.93
N PRO A 350 -11.41 -11.92 11.39
CA PRO A 350 -11.75 -11.88 9.97
C PRO A 350 -10.55 -11.63 9.05
N GLY A 351 -9.36 -11.43 9.63
CA GLY A 351 -8.18 -10.96 8.91
C GLY A 351 -8.12 -9.43 8.87
N PHE A 352 -6.91 -8.90 8.67
CA PHE A 352 -6.78 -7.53 8.19
C PHE A 352 -7.43 -7.48 6.81
N ALA A 353 -8.42 -6.60 6.66
CA ALA A 353 -9.08 -6.43 5.38
C ALA A 353 -8.01 -6.12 4.32
N PRO A 354 -7.93 -6.87 3.20
CA PRO A 354 -7.45 -6.23 1.98
C PRO A 354 -8.39 -5.04 1.78
N MET A 355 -7.83 -3.83 1.71
CA MET A 355 -8.57 -2.57 1.61
C MET A 355 -9.82 -2.79 0.73
N ARG A 356 -11.03 -2.73 1.33
CA ARG A 356 -12.25 -3.33 0.74
C ARG A 356 -12.31 -3.09 -0.76
N LEU A 357 -12.15 -4.18 -1.50
CA LEU A 357 -12.44 -4.30 -2.91
C LEU A 357 -13.89 -3.85 -3.12
N ARG A 358 -14.15 -3.03 -4.14
CA ARG A 358 -15.53 -2.83 -4.57
C ARG A 358 -16.12 -4.19 -4.89
N PRO A 359 -17.36 -4.48 -4.46
CA PRO A 359 -18.18 -5.41 -5.20
C PRO A 359 -18.59 -4.68 -6.48
N HIS A 360 -17.78 -4.76 -7.53
CA HIS A 360 -18.28 -4.58 -8.88
C HIS A 360 -18.40 -5.96 -9.53
N ALA A 361 -19.67 -6.35 -9.64
CA ALA A 361 -20.25 -7.27 -10.60
C ALA A 361 -19.26 -7.85 -11.62
N VAL A 362 -18.64 -8.96 -11.26
CA VAL A 362 -18.36 -10.02 -12.21
C VAL A 362 -19.04 -11.28 -11.69
N ARG A 363 -20.36 -11.35 -11.93
CA ARG A 363 -20.99 -12.63 -12.20
C ARG A 363 -20.36 -13.12 -13.51
N THR A 364 -19.31 -13.93 -13.42
CA THR A 364 -19.12 -14.96 -14.45
C THR A 364 -19.60 -16.27 -13.84
N LEU A 365 -20.84 -16.59 -14.17
CA LEU A 365 -21.48 -17.88 -13.98
C LEU A 365 -20.78 -18.95 -14.84
N VAL A 366 -19.58 -19.35 -14.47
CA VAL A 366 -19.06 -20.66 -14.82
C VAL A 366 -18.45 -21.24 -13.57
N SER A 367 -19.25 -22.07 -12.89
CA SER A 367 -18.71 -22.96 -11.86
C SER A 367 -17.59 -23.76 -12.52
N ALA A 368 -16.39 -23.74 -11.93
CA ALA A 368 -15.31 -24.56 -12.47
C ALA A 368 -15.77 -26.03 -12.42
N VAL A 369 -15.54 -26.76 -13.51
CA VAL A 369 -15.85 -28.18 -13.56
C VAL A 369 -14.93 -28.89 -12.58
N THR A 370 -15.48 -29.81 -11.79
CA THR A 370 -14.71 -30.61 -10.83
C THR A 370 -13.56 -31.35 -11.53
N GLY A 371 -12.34 -31.20 -11.03
CA GLY A 371 -11.08 -31.71 -11.59
C GLY A 371 -10.38 -30.79 -12.60
N SER A 372 -10.94 -29.62 -12.92
CA SER A 372 -10.31 -28.70 -13.87
C SER A 372 -9.11 -27.96 -13.27
N THR A 373 -8.14 -27.58 -14.11
CA THR A 373 -7.01 -26.71 -13.71
C THR A 373 -7.49 -25.41 -13.06
N ALA A 374 -8.65 -24.89 -13.46
CA ALA A 374 -9.26 -23.70 -12.87
C ALA A 374 -9.86 -23.95 -11.46
N GLU A 375 -10.39 -25.13 -11.19
CA GLU A 375 -10.81 -25.54 -9.83
C GLU A 375 -9.58 -25.81 -8.95
N ILE A 376 -8.57 -26.51 -9.47
CA ILE A 376 -7.32 -26.80 -8.77
C ILE A 376 -6.61 -25.49 -8.41
N LEU A 377 -6.48 -24.56 -9.35
CA LEU A 377 -5.92 -23.22 -9.12
C LEU A 377 -6.79 -22.40 -8.15
N ARG A 378 -8.13 -22.49 -8.20
CA ARG A 378 -9.00 -21.83 -7.20
C ARG A 378 -8.90 -22.46 -5.82
N SER A 379 -8.66 -23.78 -5.72
CA SER A 379 -8.44 -24.47 -4.44
C SER A 379 -7.04 -24.20 -3.87
N ASP A 380 -6.02 -24.06 -4.73
CA ASP A 380 -4.65 -23.67 -4.35
C ASP A 380 -4.55 -22.16 -4.03
N LEU A 381 -5.46 -21.32 -4.54
CA LEU A 381 -5.55 -19.88 -4.24
C LEU A 381 -6.32 -19.55 -2.96
N GLY A 382 -6.98 -20.54 -2.33
CA GLY A 382 -7.65 -20.41 -1.04
C GLY A 382 -8.82 -19.42 -1.01
N GLU A 383 -9.66 -19.52 0.03
CA GLU A 383 -10.55 -18.42 0.42
C GLU A 383 -9.77 -17.09 0.52
N PRO A 384 -10.41 -15.90 0.39
CA PRO A 384 -9.73 -14.63 0.56
C PRO A 384 -8.81 -14.69 1.77
N THR A 385 -7.49 -14.65 1.52
CA THR A 385 -6.47 -14.93 2.52
C THR A 385 -6.66 -13.95 3.67
N ARG A 386 -7.17 -14.44 4.80
CA ARG A 386 -7.25 -13.66 6.03
C ARG A 386 -5.82 -13.29 6.41
N HIS A 387 -5.42 -12.04 6.25
CA HIS A 387 -4.07 -11.63 6.62
C HIS A 387 -3.99 -11.51 8.14
N LEU A 388 -3.06 -12.24 8.76
CA LEU A 388 -2.82 -12.19 10.22
C LEU A 388 -1.58 -11.36 10.59
N VAL A 389 -0.79 -10.99 9.57
CA VAL A 389 0.40 -10.15 9.68
C VAL A 389 0.33 -9.09 8.59
N VAL A 390 0.44 -7.83 8.98
CA VAL A 390 0.49 -6.71 8.02
C VAL A 390 1.53 -5.68 8.47
N PRO A 391 2.18 -4.99 7.53
CA PRO A 391 2.96 -3.80 7.87
C PRO A 391 2.05 -2.72 8.47
N THR A 392 2.53 -1.98 9.48
CA THR A 392 1.77 -0.89 10.11
C THR A 392 1.68 0.36 9.22
N GLY A 393 2.60 0.47 8.25
CA GLY A 393 2.82 1.67 7.43
C GLY A 393 3.79 2.67 8.08
N GLU A 394 4.12 2.48 9.36
CA GLU A 394 5.16 3.24 10.05
C GLU A 394 6.55 2.66 9.73
N ARG A 395 7.56 3.53 9.73
CA ARG A 395 8.94 3.19 9.45
C ARG A 395 9.87 3.85 10.47
N THR A 396 10.58 3.03 11.23
CA THR A 396 11.70 3.49 12.07
C THR A 396 12.99 3.35 11.26
N ASP A 397 13.65 4.45 10.92
CA ASP A 397 14.90 4.48 10.11
C ASP A 397 14.81 3.71 8.78
N GLY A 398 13.64 3.75 8.13
CA GLY A 398 13.39 3.03 6.87
C GLY A 398 13.14 1.52 7.03
N VAL A 399 13.12 1.00 8.26
CA VAL A 399 12.78 -0.39 8.57
C VAL A 399 11.25 -0.54 8.73
N PRO A 400 10.62 -1.52 8.07
CA PRO A 400 9.19 -1.76 8.22
C PRO A 400 8.85 -2.35 9.59
N GLU A 401 7.75 -1.88 10.16
CA GLU A 401 7.13 -2.45 11.37
C GLU A 401 5.92 -3.30 10.99
N TYR A 402 5.69 -4.39 11.71
CA TYR A 402 4.61 -5.33 11.42
C TYR A 402 3.70 -5.54 12.63
N LEU A 403 2.39 -5.44 12.41
CA LEU A 403 1.38 -5.86 13.37
C LEU A 403 1.01 -7.32 13.12
N VAL A 404 1.11 -8.14 14.17
CA VAL A 404 0.83 -9.58 14.15
C VAL A 404 -0.33 -9.87 15.10
N VAL A 405 -1.43 -10.44 14.61
CA VAL A 405 -2.57 -10.87 15.45
C VAL A 405 -2.37 -12.32 15.87
N THR A 406 -2.37 -12.59 17.17
CA THR A 406 -2.09 -13.91 17.75
C THR A 406 -3.31 -14.55 18.41
N GLY A 407 -4.47 -13.89 18.37
CA GLY A 407 -5.72 -14.38 18.94
C GLY A 407 -5.65 -14.42 20.46
N ARG A 408 -5.45 -15.60 21.03
CA ARG A 408 -5.28 -15.79 22.49
C ARG A 408 -3.82 -15.93 22.92
N SER A 409 -2.93 -16.24 21.99
CA SER A 409 -1.51 -16.41 22.28
C SER A 409 -0.83 -15.08 22.55
N SER A 410 0.18 -15.07 23.41
CA SER A 410 0.92 -13.86 23.77
C SER A 410 1.96 -13.45 22.74
N PHE A 411 2.40 -14.41 21.91
CA PHE A 411 3.41 -14.22 20.88
C PHE A 411 3.20 -15.22 19.74
N TYR A 412 3.79 -14.95 18.57
CA TYR A 412 3.63 -15.80 17.38
C TYR A 412 4.59 -17.00 17.32
N LYS A 413 5.60 -17.03 18.21
CA LYS A 413 6.52 -18.17 18.41
C LYS A 413 6.22 -18.87 19.73
N ALA A 414 6.05 -20.19 19.68
CA ALA A 414 5.98 -21.06 20.84
C ALA A 414 7.37 -21.26 21.46
N ILE A 415 7.38 -21.65 22.75
CA ILE A 415 8.62 -22.00 23.48
C ILE A 415 9.34 -23.18 22.82
N SER A 416 8.57 -24.19 22.44
CA SER A 416 9.06 -25.44 21.84
C SER A 416 8.27 -25.78 20.57
N PRO A 417 8.91 -26.47 19.60
CA PRO A 417 8.22 -27.01 18.42
C PRO A 417 7.11 -27.99 18.80
N GLN A 418 6.01 -27.96 18.06
CA GLN A 418 4.94 -28.95 18.15
C GLN A 418 5.32 -30.24 17.42
N GLY A 419 4.99 -31.40 17.99
CA GLY A 419 5.23 -32.71 17.39
C GLY A 419 6.67 -33.23 17.57
N PRO A 420 7.10 -34.22 16.75
CA PRO A 420 8.43 -34.82 16.86
C PRO A 420 9.55 -33.82 16.54
N GLU A 421 10.81 -34.23 16.68
CA GLU A 421 11.95 -33.39 16.27
C GLU A 421 11.92 -33.15 14.75
N CYS A 422 12.30 -31.94 14.32
CA CYS A 422 12.36 -31.57 12.91
C CYS A 422 13.80 -31.66 12.44
N PRO A 423 14.15 -32.55 11.48
CA PRO A 423 15.53 -32.68 11.02
C PRO A 423 16.02 -31.44 10.26
N PHE A 424 15.10 -30.57 9.83
CA PHE A 424 15.39 -29.37 9.05
C PHE A 424 15.71 -28.14 9.89
N HIS A 425 15.83 -28.26 11.21
CA HIS A 425 16.45 -27.21 12.02
C HIS A 425 17.94 -27.05 11.68
N PHE A 426 18.57 -28.11 11.15
CA PHE A 426 19.95 -28.11 10.71
C PHE A 426 20.02 -28.21 9.18
N TRP A 427 20.84 -27.38 8.57
CA TRP A 427 21.12 -27.35 7.14
C TRP A 427 21.61 -28.70 6.64
N LYS A 428 22.42 -29.40 7.45
CA LYS A 428 22.88 -30.75 7.13
C LYS A 428 21.72 -31.73 6.91
N GLY A 429 20.63 -31.59 7.68
CA GLY A 429 19.42 -32.40 7.52
C GLY A 429 18.68 -32.10 6.23
N ALA A 430 18.56 -30.82 5.85
CA ALA A 430 17.95 -30.41 4.59
C ALA A 430 18.79 -30.80 3.36
N ARG A 431 20.12 -30.62 3.44
CA ARG A 431 21.06 -31.03 2.38
C ARG A 431 21.07 -32.53 2.14
N GLY A 432 20.88 -33.34 3.19
CA GLY A 432 20.86 -34.80 3.07
C GLY A 432 19.75 -35.35 2.17
N ILE A 433 18.77 -34.53 1.80
CA ILE A 433 17.66 -34.87 0.88
C ILE A 433 17.57 -33.92 -0.31
N ASP A 434 18.67 -33.21 -0.64
CA ASP A 434 18.74 -32.21 -1.72
C ASP A 434 17.72 -31.06 -1.62
N ALA A 435 17.20 -30.80 -0.42
CA ALA A 435 16.20 -29.76 -0.15
C ALA A 435 16.81 -28.43 0.31
N SER A 436 18.13 -28.25 0.16
CA SER A 436 18.84 -27.00 0.45
C SER A 436 19.75 -26.64 -0.73
N ARG A 437 19.43 -25.54 -1.41
CA ARG A 437 20.21 -25.00 -2.53
C ARG A 437 21.27 -24.00 -2.06
N SER A 438 21.02 -23.39 -0.90
CA SER A 438 21.90 -22.40 -0.26
C SER A 438 22.79 -23.05 0.81
N GLY A 439 23.85 -22.35 1.23
CA GLY A 439 24.65 -22.73 2.40
C GLY A 439 23.90 -22.55 3.73
N PRO A 440 24.48 -22.95 4.87
CA PRO A 440 23.83 -22.77 6.18
C PRO A 440 23.54 -21.30 6.47
N HIS A 441 22.39 -21.02 7.07
CA HIS A 441 21.99 -19.67 7.43
C HIS A 441 22.59 -19.26 8.78
N LEU A 442 23.73 -18.58 8.74
CA LEU A 442 24.56 -18.31 9.93
C LEU A 442 24.36 -16.90 10.52
N LEU A 443 23.53 -16.05 9.91
CA LEU A 443 23.37 -14.66 10.31
C LEU A 443 21.90 -14.28 10.41
N ARG A 444 21.50 -13.80 11.59
CA ARG A 444 20.23 -13.10 11.76
C ARG A 444 20.21 -11.80 10.93
N GLY A 445 19.03 -11.38 10.51
CA GLY A 445 18.76 -10.15 9.78
C GLY A 445 17.30 -9.71 9.87
N SER A 446 16.93 -8.68 9.12
CA SER A 446 15.60 -8.06 9.20
C SER A 446 14.43 -9.01 8.86
N LYS A 447 14.68 -10.00 8.00
CA LYS A 447 13.68 -11.00 7.55
C LYS A 447 13.90 -12.40 8.12
N SER A 448 14.86 -12.59 9.03
CA SER A 448 15.18 -13.89 9.61
C SER A 448 15.90 -13.69 10.94
N PHE A 449 15.27 -14.03 12.06
CA PHE A 449 15.87 -13.89 13.39
C PHE A 449 16.17 -15.23 14.05
N THR A 450 16.52 -16.21 13.23
CA THR A 450 16.93 -17.56 13.64
C THR A 450 18.15 -17.98 12.85
N GLU A 451 19.03 -18.78 13.44
CA GLU A 451 20.23 -19.32 12.81
C GLU A 451 20.16 -20.85 12.67
N ASP A 452 20.98 -21.38 11.76
CA ASP A 452 21.10 -22.81 11.56
C ASP A 452 21.40 -23.57 12.87
N GLY A 453 20.66 -24.66 13.10
CA GLY A 453 20.73 -25.48 14.30
C GLY A 453 19.89 -24.99 15.48
N GLU A 454 19.21 -23.84 15.37
CA GLU A 454 18.31 -23.40 16.42
C GLU A 454 16.96 -24.13 16.36
N PRO A 455 16.31 -24.40 17.52
CA PRO A 455 15.01 -25.08 17.57
C PRO A 455 13.86 -24.38 16.84
N ARG A 456 14.03 -23.11 16.47
CA ARG A 456 13.04 -22.29 15.76
C ARG A 456 13.39 -22.07 14.29
N HIS A 457 14.52 -22.58 13.83
CA HIS A 457 15.01 -22.41 12.46
C HIS A 457 14.47 -23.47 11.51
N CYS A 458 14.39 -23.16 10.23
CA CYS A 458 14.08 -24.11 9.16
C CYS A 458 14.98 -23.84 7.95
N ALA A 459 15.86 -24.79 7.66
CA ALA A 459 16.83 -24.77 6.58
C ALA A 459 16.31 -25.41 5.27
N HIS A 460 15.03 -25.78 5.20
CA HIS A 460 14.44 -26.40 4.01
C HIS A 460 14.07 -25.34 2.95
N ASP A 461 14.83 -25.26 1.86
CA ASP A 461 14.73 -24.21 0.85
C ASP A 461 13.42 -24.29 0.05
N ASP A 462 12.99 -25.48 -0.40
CA ASP A 462 11.76 -25.60 -1.19
C ASP A 462 10.50 -25.23 -0.38
N LEU A 463 10.52 -25.46 0.94
CA LEU A 463 9.45 -25.01 1.84
C LEU A 463 9.40 -23.47 1.91
N ARG A 464 10.51 -22.76 1.74
CA ARG A 464 10.50 -21.29 1.72
C ARG A 464 9.69 -20.75 0.53
N ASP A 465 9.81 -21.37 -0.64
CA ASP A 465 9.04 -20.97 -1.82
C ASP A 465 7.55 -21.24 -1.61
N LEU A 466 7.21 -22.40 -1.02
CA LEU A 466 5.83 -22.73 -0.64
C LEU A 466 5.27 -21.73 0.39
N ARG A 467 6.09 -21.31 1.35
CA ARG A 467 5.71 -20.34 2.38
C ARG A 467 5.36 -18.97 1.83
N GLN A 468 6.01 -18.50 0.77
CA GLN A 468 5.75 -17.17 0.19
C GLN A 468 4.29 -16.97 -0.23
N ARG A 469 3.58 -18.05 -0.57
CA ARG A 469 2.20 -17.99 -1.06
C ARG A 469 1.14 -18.23 0.01
N ARG A 470 1.53 -18.80 1.16
CA ARG A 470 0.57 -19.38 2.12
C ARG A 470 0.84 -19.02 3.58
N CYS A 471 2.11 -18.80 3.94
CA CYS A 471 2.50 -18.57 5.32
C CYS A 471 2.34 -17.08 5.67
N HIS A 472 1.44 -16.78 6.62
CA HIS A 472 1.25 -15.41 7.12
C HIS A 472 2.55 -14.77 7.63
N MET A 473 3.48 -15.57 8.14
CA MET A 473 4.73 -15.10 8.73
C MET A 473 5.87 -14.91 7.72
N ALA A 474 5.71 -15.31 6.46
CA ALA A 474 6.80 -15.24 5.48
C ALA A 474 7.31 -13.80 5.24
N VAL A 475 6.44 -12.80 5.43
CA VAL A 475 6.79 -11.38 5.29
C VAL A 475 7.73 -10.87 6.39
N LEU A 476 7.65 -11.48 7.59
CA LEU A 476 8.41 -11.08 8.78
C LEU A 476 9.57 -12.05 9.09
N GLU A 477 9.37 -13.35 8.88
CA GLU A 477 10.30 -14.43 9.21
C GLU A 477 10.39 -15.49 8.12
N THR A 478 11.44 -15.43 7.32
CA THR A 478 11.70 -16.32 6.17
C THR A 478 12.18 -17.72 6.55
N HIS A 479 12.84 -17.87 7.71
CA HIS A 479 13.43 -19.14 8.16
C HIS A 479 12.82 -19.68 9.46
N MET A 480 11.68 -19.16 9.90
CA MET A 480 11.01 -19.71 11.09
C MET A 480 10.42 -21.10 10.81
N CYS A 481 10.62 -22.04 11.72
CA CYS A 481 10.01 -23.37 11.67
C CYS A 481 8.48 -23.29 11.83
N CYS A 482 7.74 -23.99 10.98
CA CYS A 482 6.27 -23.98 11.03
C CYS A 482 5.72 -24.59 12.34
N ARG A 483 6.47 -25.50 12.97
CA ARG A 483 6.08 -26.16 14.22
C ARG A 483 6.18 -25.28 15.47
N VAL A 484 6.93 -24.18 15.40
CA VAL A 484 6.97 -23.20 16.49
C VAL A 484 6.00 -22.04 16.25
N CYS A 485 5.30 -22.02 15.11
CA CYS A 485 4.42 -20.93 14.74
C CYS A 485 2.99 -21.19 15.25
N VAL A 486 2.40 -20.21 15.93
CA VAL A 486 0.99 -20.29 16.38
C VAL A 486 -0.02 -20.36 15.22
N PHE A 487 0.42 -20.01 14.00
CA PHE A 487 -0.41 -20.09 12.79
C PHE A 487 -0.28 -21.41 12.05
N TYR A 488 0.29 -22.46 12.68
CA TYR A 488 0.44 -23.77 12.03
C TYR A 488 -0.89 -24.27 11.45
N SER A 489 -1.96 -24.27 12.24
CA SER A 489 -3.29 -24.72 11.79
C SER A 489 -3.79 -23.90 10.61
N ASN A 490 -3.75 -22.57 10.75
CA ASN A 490 -4.16 -21.60 9.73
C ASN A 490 -3.39 -21.74 8.41
N CYS A 491 -2.11 -22.08 8.46
CA CYS A 491 -1.27 -22.19 7.26
C CYS A 491 -1.25 -23.60 6.66
N TRP A 492 -1.39 -24.66 7.45
CA TRP A 492 -0.96 -26.01 7.02
C TRP A 492 -1.92 -27.16 7.36
N GLU A 493 -2.96 -26.96 8.18
CA GLU A 493 -3.79 -28.06 8.67
C GLU A 493 -4.43 -28.89 7.55
N SER A 494 -4.91 -28.22 6.49
CA SER A 494 -5.51 -28.89 5.33
C SER A 494 -4.51 -29.59 4.41
N ASP A 495 -3.21 -29.33 4.55
CA ASP A 495 -2.16 -29.81 3.66
C ASP A 495 -0.90 -30.25 4.44
N GLY A 496 -1.08 -30.87 5.60
CA GLY A 496 0.04 -31.35 6.43
C GLY A 496 1.03 -32.24 5.67
N ASN A 497 0.54 -32.98 4.67
CA ASN A 497 1.35 -33.84 3.79
C ASN A 497 2.30 -33.07 2.86
N ARG A 498 2.06 -31.77 2.62
CA ARG A 498 2.96 -30.91 1.85
C ARG A 498 4.14 -30.42 2.69
N LEU A 499 4.07 -30.55 4.02
CA LEU A 499 5.20 -30.23 4.89
C LEU A 499 6.22 -31.37 4.86
N PRO A 500 7.50 -31.07 4.66
CA PRO A 500 8.55 -32.09 4.59
C PRO A 500 8.85 -32.73 5.95
N CYS A 501 8.43 -32.08 7.05
CA CYS A 501 8.67 -32.56 8.40
C CYS A 501 7.64 -33.64 8.78
N PRO A 502 8.00 -34.61 9.66
CA PRO A 502 7.06 -35.63 10.11
C PRO A 502 5.69 -35.06 10.57
N GLY A 503 4.59 -35.79 10.39
CA GLY A 503 3.28 -35.32 10.82
C GLY A 503 3.23 -34.99 12.32
N ILE A 504 2.45 -33.96 12.70
CA ILE A 504 2.06 -33.78 14.11
C ILE A 504 0.95 -34.81 14.36
N THR A 505 1.28 -35.90 15.04
CA THR A 505 0.25 -36.80 15.55
C THR A 505 -0.50 -36.08 16.66
N VAL A 506 -1.72 -35.60 16.34
CA VAL A 506 -2.68 -35.15 17.34
C VAL A 506 -3.09 -36.39 18.14
N PRO A 507 -2.95 -36.40 19.48
CA PRO A 507 -3.45 -37.50 20.30
C PRO A 507 -4.98 -37.64 20.22
#